data_AF-A0A8B7UHU0-F1
#
_entry.id   AF-A0A8B7UHU0-F1
#
_cell.length_a   1.000
_cell.length_b   1.000
_cell.length_c   1.000
_cell.angle_alpha   90.00
_cell.angle_beta   90.00
_cell.angle_gamma   90.00
#
_symmetry.space_group_name_H-M   'P 1'
#
loop_
_entity.id
_entity.type
_entity.pdbx_description
1 polymer ?
#
loop_
_entity_poly.entity_id
_entity_poly.type
_entity_poly.pdbx_seq_one_letter_code
_entity_poly.pdbx_strand_id
1 'polypeptide(L)'
;MVAYDDALSCKGSKEMVLSPEVMLEASAENILQQDFCHAIKVGVKYTQQIIQGIQQLVREIGVTKRTPQKLFTPSPEIVKHAHKLSMERLYAVFTDYEHDKISRDEAVNKIRLDTEEQLKEKFPEVDPYEIIESFNVVAKEVFRSIILNEYKRCDGRDMTSLRDISCEVDMFKTLHGSALFQRGQTQ
;
A
#
# COMPACT_ATOMS: atom_id res chain seq x y z
N MET A 1 4.29 -40.84 10.34
CA MET A 1 4.63 -39.55 10.97
C MET A 1 4.64 -38.52 9.85
N VAL A 2 3.49 -37.91 9.57
CA VAL A 2 3.35 -36.90 8.51
C VAL A 2 3.26 -35.57 9.26
N ALA A 3 4.40 -34.89 9.38
CA ALA A 3 4.45 -33.55 9.96
C ALA A 3 3.93 -32.57 8.88
N TYR A 4 2.74 -32.04 9.08
CA TYR A 4 2.23 -30.85 8.40
C TYR A 4 2.30 -29.72 9.44
N ASP A 5 3.49 -29.19 9.74
CA ASP A 5 3.64 -28.10 10.72
C ASP A 5 3.91 -26.73 10.07
N ASP A 6 4.05 -26.65 8.74
CA ASP A 6 4.20 -25.38 8.02
C ASP A 6 2.90 -25.00 7.31
N ALA A 7 2.33 -23.84 7.66
CA ALA A 7 1.14 -23.29 7.04
C ALA A 7 1.51 -22.10 6.16
N LEU A 8 1.42 -22.26 4.83
CA LEU A 8 1.57 -21.18 3.84
C LEU A 8 0.29 -21.07 3.01
N SER A 9 -0.35 -19.91 3.05
CA SER A 9 -1.50 -19.56 2.21
C SER A 9 -1.06 -18.58 1.14
N CYS A 10 -1.24 -18.95 -0.13
CA CYS A 10 -0.91 -18.11 -1.28
C CYS A 10 -2.16 -17.92 -2.16
N LYS A 11 -2.51 -16.67 -2.45
CA LYS A 11 -3.56 -16.34 -3.43
C LYS A 11 -2.90 -15.72 -4.65
N GLY A 12 -3.15 -16.27 -5.84
CA GLY A 12 -2.58 -15.79 -7.10
C GLY A 12 -3.58 -15.05 -7.98
N SER A 13 -3.07 -14.19 -8.86
CA SER A 13 -3.83 -13.61 -9.98
C SER A 13 -3.11 -13.85 -11.31
N LYS A 14 -3.84 -13.70 -12.43
CA LYS A 14 -3.29 -13.90 -13.78
C LYS A 14 -2.70 -12.63 -14.40
N GLU A 15 -3.13 -11.45 -13.96
CA GLU A 15 -2.82 -10.16 -14.62
C GLU A 15 -1.59 -9.44 -14.06
N MET A 16 -1.01 -9.91 -12.94
CA MET A 16 0.18 -9.28 -12.37
C MET A 16 1.46 -9.77 -13.07
N VAL A 17 2.09 -8.87 -13.84
CA VAL A 17 3.30 -9.14 -14.63
C VAL A 17 4.59 -9.16 -13.80
N LEU A 18 4.59 -8.61 -12.57
CA LEU A 18 5.79 -8.46 -11.73
C LEU A 18 5.81 -9.35 -10.48
N SER A 19 4.66 -9.76 -9.95
CA SER A 19 4.52 -10.72 -8.84
C SER A 19 3.12 -11.36 -8.90
N PRO A 20 2.98 -12.64 -9.30
CA PRO A 20 1.67 -13.29 -9.47
C PRO A 20 0.90 -13.48 -8.15
N GLU A 21 1.55 -13.26 -7.00
CA GLU A 21 0.97 -13.36 -5.67
C GLU A 21 0.21 -12.09 -5.29
N VAL A 22 -1.06 -12.24 -4.93
CA VAL A 22 -1.91 -11.18 -4.39
C VAL A 22 -1.82 -11.13 -2.86
N MET A 23 -1.61 -12.28 -2.21
CA MET A 23 -1.51 -12.41 -0.76
C MET A 23 -0.64 -13.61 -0.38
N LEU A 24 0.23 -13.41 0.62
CA LEU A 24 1.03 -14.45 1.27
C LEU A 24 0.85 -14.33 2.79
N GLU A 25 0.55 -15.45 3.44
CA GLU A 25 0.46 -15.58 4.90
C GLU A 25 1.16 -16.88 5.31
N ALA A 26 2.06 -16.81 6.29
CA ALA A 26 2.93 -17.93 6.63
C ALA A 26 3.28 -18.01 8.13
N SER A 27 3.40 -19.25 8.61
CA SER A 27 4.10 -19.62 9.84
C SER A 27 5.07 -20.76 9.52
N ALA A 28 6.27 -20.74 10.11
CA ALA A 28 7.29 -21.75 9.85
C ALA A 28 8.24 -21.93 11.04
N GLU A 29 8.72 -23.15 11.25
CA GLU A 29 9.63 -23.54 12.33
C GLU A 29 11.11 -23.20 12.01
N ASN A 30 11.41 -21.90 11.88
CA ASN A 30 12.75 -21.37 11.60
C ASN A 30 13.48 -22.08 10.43
N ILE A 31 12.76 -22.30 9.33
CA ILE A 31 13.26 -23.00 8.14
C ILE A 31 14.26 -22.16 7.35
N LEU A 32 14.99 -22.80 6.43
CA LEU A 32 15.89 -22.09 5.51
C LEU A 32 15.09 -21.18 4.56
N GLN A 33 15.64 -19.99 4.26
CA GLN A 33 15.03 -19.09 3.28
C GLN A 33 14.83 -19.74 1.91
N GLN A 34 15.75 -20.64 1.51
CA GLN A 34 15.63 -21.37 0.25
C GLN A 34 14.38 -22.26 0.21
N ASP A 35 14.09 -22.95 1.31
CA ASP A 35 12.92 -23.82 1.44
C ASP A 35 11.63 -22.98 1.47
N PHE A 36 11.64 -21.85 2.17
CA PHE A 36 10.50 -20.90 2.19
C PHE A 36 10.21 -20.35 0.78
N CYS A 37 11.25 -19.91 0.05
CA CYS A 37 11.10 -19.44 -1.33
C CYS A 37 10.65 -20.56 -2.27
N HIS A 38 11.09 -21.80 -2.04
CA HIS A 38 10.62 -22.96 -2.80
C HIS A 38 9.13 -23.22 -2.55
N ALA A 39 8.68 -23.19 -1.29
CA ALA A 39 7.29 -23.37 -0.91
C ALA A 39 6.37 -22.34 -1.60
N ILE A 40 6.77 -21.06 -1.65
CA ILE A 40 6.03 -20.02 -2.38
C ILE A 40 5.88 -20.36 -3.87
N LYS A 41 7.00 -20.70 -4.53
CA LYS A 41 6.98 -21.06 -5.96
C LYS A 41 6.06 -22.24 -6.26
N VAL A 42 6.07 -23.25 -5.38
CA VAL A 42 5.18 -24.42 -5.48
C VAL A 42 3.73 -24.00 -5.26
N GLY A 43 3.43 -23.18 -4.25
CA GLY A 43 2.09 -22.65 -3.98
C GLY A 43 1.53 -21.92 -5.20
N VAL A 44 2.29 -20.99 -5.78
CA VAL A 44 1.89 -20.26 -6.99
C VAL A 44 1.61 -21.22 -8.15
N LYS A 45 2.48 -22.20 -8.39
CA LYS A 45 2.26 -23.21 -9.45
C LYS A 45 0.91 -23.91 -9.32
N TYR A 46 0.50 -24.29 -8.11
CA TYR A 46 -0.81 -24.94 -7.90
C TYR A 46 -1.97 -23.95 -8.02
N THR A 47 -1.82 -22.71 -7.55
CA THR A 47 -2.88 -21.69 -7.76
C THR A 47 -3.17 -21.45 -9.23
N GLN A 48 -2.16 -21.54 -10.12
CA GLN A 48 -2.37 -21.41 -11.56
C GLN A 48 -3.25 -22.54 -12.13
N GLN A 49 -3.17 -23.76 -11.59
CA GLN A 49 -4.04 -24.86 -12.00
C GLN A 49 -5.49 -24.58 -11.61
N ILE A 50 -5.71 -24.06 -10.40
CA ILE A 50 -7.04 -23.65 -9.92
C ILE A 50 -7.59 -22.52 -10.80
N ILE A 51 -6.78 -21.51 -11.11
CA ILE A 51 -7.14 -20.39 -11.99
C ILE A 51 -7.54 -20.90 -13.38
N GLN A 52 -6.81 -21.85 -13.95
CA GLN A 52 -7.15 -22.46 -15.23
C GLN A 52 -8.50 -23.18 -15.18
N GLY A 53 -8.78 -23.93 -14.11
CA GLY A 53 -10.07 -24.58 -13.90
C GLY A 53 -11.23 -23.58 -13.80
N ILE A 54 -11.06 -22.51 -13.01
CA ILE A 54 -12.06 -21.44 -12.91
C ILE A 54 -12.26 -20.75 -14.26
N GLN A 55 -11.20 -20.51 -15.03
CA GLN A 55 -11.30 -19.89 -16.34
C GLN A 55 -12.03 -20.77 -17.36
N GLN A 56 -11.82 -22.09 -17.30
CA GLN A 56 -12.56 -23.03 -18.12
C GLN A 56 -14.05 -22.97 -17.77
N LEU A 57 -14.39 -23.00 -16.49
CA LEU A 57 -15.78 -22.88 -16.02
C LEU A 57 -16.42 -21.54 -16.45
N VAL A 58 -15.69 -20.43 -16.35
CA VAL A 58 -16.15 -19.10 -16.79
C VAL A 58 -16.41 -19.08 -18.30
N ARG A 59 -15.59 -19.76 -19.12
CA ARG A 59 -15.81 -19.88 -20.57
C ARG A 59 -17.02 -20.74 -20.91
N GLU A 60 -17.23 -21.84 -20.18
CA GLU A 60 -18.35 -22.76 -20.41
C GLU A 60 -19.71 -22.15 -20.02
N ILE A 61 -19.77 -21.47 -18.87
CA ILE A 61 -21.02 -20.86 -18.39
C ILE A 61 -21.26 -19.50 -19.07
N GLY A 62 -20.19 -18.75 -19.38
CA GLY A 62 -20.30 -17.50 -20.13
C GLY A 62 -21.05 -16.38 -19.41
N VAL A 63 -20.91 -16.27 -18.08
CA VAL A 63 -21.63 -15.23 -17.31
C VAL A 63 -21.20 -13.83 -17.75
N THR A 64 -22.11 -13.09 -18.37
CA THR A 64 -21.90 -11.70 -18.77
C THR A 64 -21.66 -10.82 -17.53
N LYS A 65 -20.53 -10.09 -17.52
CA LYS A 65 -20.26 -9.12 -16.46
C LYS A 65 -21.30 -8.00 -16.51
N ARG A 66 -21.83 -7.62 -15.35
CA ARG A 66 -22.67 -6.43 -15.24
C ARG A 66 -21.87 -5.20 -15.67
N THR A 67 -22.50 -4.29 -16.39
CA THR A 67 -21.96 -2.94 -16.60
C THR A 67 -22.27 -2.11 -15.35
N PRO A 68 -21.28 -1.68 -14.57
CA PRO A 68 -21.54 -0.77 -13.46
C PRO A 68 -22.12 0.54 -14.01
N GLN A 69 -23.11 1.10 -13.31
CA GLN A 69 -23.74 2.37 -13.72
C GLN A 69 -22.73 3.52 -13.75
N LYS A 70 -21.81 3.55 -12.76
CA LYS A 70 -20.71 4.51 -12.66
C LYS A 70 -19.48 3.80 -12.10
N LEU A 71 -18.32 4.07 -12.68
CA LEU A 71 -17.03 3.80 -12.05
C LEU A 71 -16.59 5.10 -11.36
N PHE A 72 -16.33 5.02 -10.06
CA PHE A 72 -15.96 6.19 -9.24
C PHE A 72 -14.47 6.47 -9.35
N THR A 73 -14.01 6.74 -10.58
CA THR A 73 -12.65 7.21 -10.86
C THR A 73 -12.71 8.69 -11.23
N PRO A 74 -11.87 9.54 -10.62
CA PRO A 74 -11.90 10.96 -10.92
C PRO A 74 -11.54 11.22 -12.38
N SER A 75 -12.22 12.17 -13.00
CA SER A 75 -11.93 12.50 -14.39
C SER A 75 -10.48 12.97 -14.56
N PRO A 76 -9.80 12.63 -15.67
CA PRO A 76 -8.42 13.06 -15.92
C PRO A 76 -8.23 14.57 -15.91
N GLU A 77 -9.28 15.32 -16.25
CA GLU A 77 -9.26 16.78 -16.23
C GLU A 77 -9.14 17.34 -14.81
N ILE A 78 -9.92 16.82 -13.86
CA ILE A 78 -9.87 17.25 -12.46
C ILE A 78 -8.53 16.86 -11.85
N VAL A 79 -8.06 15.63 -12.10
CA VAL A 79 -6.75 15.14 -11.62
C VAL A 79 -5.62 16.04 -12.13
N LYS A 80 -5.64 16.43 -13.40
CA LYS A 80 -4.63 17.34 -13.97
C LYS A 80 -4.64 18.72 -13.30
N HIS A 81 -5.82 19.24 -12.97
CA HIS A 81 -5.94 20.50 -12.23
C HIS A 81 -5.46 20.37 -10.79
N ALA A 82 -5.88 19.31 -10.08
CA ALA A 82 -5.41 19.00 -8.73
C ALA A 82 -3.88 18.89 -8.69
N HIS A 83 -3.28 18.21 -9.68
CA HIS A 83 -1.84 18.09 -9.83
C HIS A 83 -1.18 19.46 -9.97
N LYS A 84 -1.68 20.31 -10.88
CA LYS A 84 -1.12 21.66 -11.08
C LYS A 84 -1.17 22.51 -9.79
N LEU A 85 -2.20 22.35 -8.97
CA LEU A 85 -2.39 23.14 -7.76
C LEU A 85 -1.58 22.66 -6.55
N SER A 86 -1.33 21.35 -6.45
CA SER A 86 -0.82 20.74 -5.22
C SER A 86 0.56 20.09 -5.34
N MET A 87 1.03 19.76 -6.55
CA MET A 87 2.24 18.94 -6.73
C MET A 87 3.49 19.54 -6.08
N GLU A 88 3.78 20.82 -6.30
CA GLU A 88 4.99 21.47 -5.73
C GLU A 88 4.95 21.52 -4.20
N ARG A 89 3.77 21.79 -3.63
CA ARG A 89 3.56 21.85 -2.18
C ARG A 89 3.68 20.45 -1.55
N LEU A 90 3.11 19.44 -2.21
CA LEU A 90 3.22 18.05 -1.80
C LEU A 90 4.66 17.55 -1.88
N TYR A 91 5.36 17.88 -2.96
CA TYR A 91 6.78 17.56 -3.12
C TYR A 91 7.58 18.14 -1.97
N ALA A 92 7.41 19.44 -1.66
CA ALA A 92 8.10 20.09 -0.54
C ALA A 92 7.88 19.35 0.78
N VAL A 93 6.63 19.01 1.12
CA VAL A 93 6.28 18.25 2.35
C VAL A 93 6.89 16.84 2.35
N PHE A 94 6.90 16.15 1.22
CA PHE A 94 7.45 14.80 1.12
C PHE A 94 8.98 14.76 1.02
N THR A 95 9.63 15.88 0.76
CA THR A 95 11.10 16.02 0.79
C THR A 95 11.62 16.72 2.03
N ASP A 96 10.74 17.20 2.91
CA ASP A 96 11.09 17.71 4.23
C ASP A 96 11.19 16.55 5.23
N TYR A 97 12.42 16.23 5.59
CA TYR A 97 12.73 15.10 6.47
C TYR A 97 12.60 15.45 7.96
N GLU A 98 12.32 16.71 8.32
CA GLU A 98 12.07 17.13 9.70
C GLU A 98 10.66 16.73 10.17
N HIS A 99 9.78 16.39 9.23
CA HIS A 99 8.43 15.94 9.53
C HIS A 99 8.35 14.56 10.19
N ASP A 100 7.72 14.53 11.37
CA ASP A 100 7.16 13.31 11.95
C ASP A 100 5.82 12.90 11.29
N LYS A 101 5.20 11.79 11.71
CA LYS A 101 3.89 11.35 11.16
C LYS A 101 2.81 12.43 11.28
N ILE A 102 2.63 13.03 12.45
CA ILE A 102 1.52 13.94 12.73
C ILE A 102 1.70 15.23 11.95
N SER A 103 2.88 15.86 12.04
CA SER A 103 3.15 17.12 11.34
C SER A 103 3.05 16.97 9.82
N ARG A 104 3.46 15.82 9.26
CA ARG A 104 3.29 15.54 7.82
C ARG A 104 1.82 15.38 7.44
N ASP A 105 1.06 14.62 8.21
CA ASP A 105 -0.37 14.40 7.94
C ASP A 105 -1.13 15.73 7.99
N GLU A 106 -0.81 16.61 8.95
CA GLU A 106 -1.36 17.96 9.06
C GLU A 106 -0.97 18.85 7.88
N ALA A 107 0.30 18.84 7.47
CA ALA A 107 0.79 19.62 6.33
C ALA A 107 0.11 19.18 5.03
N VAL A 108 0.01 17.88 4.77
CA VAL A 108 -0.73 17.33 3.62
C VAL A 108 -2.21 17.69 3.70
N ASN A 109 -2.82 17.60 4.88
CA ASN A 109 -4.22 17.93 5.07
C ASN A 109 -4.51 19.42 4.81
N LYS A 110 -3.60 20.31 5.18
CA LYS A 110 -3.71 21.74 4.84
C LYS A 110 -3.69 21.95 3.33
N ILE A 111 -2.75 21.32 2.62
CA ILE A 111 -2.68 21.39 1.15
C ILE A 111 -3.97 20.82 0.53
N ARG A 112 -4.47 19.72 1.09
CA ARG A 112 -5.73 19.09 0.67
C ARG A 112 -6.90 20.06 0.75
N LEU A 113 -7.14 20.66 1.91
CA LEU A 113 -8.27 21.58 2.11
C LEU A 113 -8.20 22.76 1.13
N ASP A 114 -7.04 23.40 1.00
CA ASP A 114 -6.84 24.53 0.08
C ASP A 114 -7.05 24.14 -1.39
N THR A 115 -6.67 22.92 -1.77
CA THR A 115 -6.79 22.41 -3.14
C THR A 115 -8.23 22.01 -3.44
N GLU A 116 -8.89 21.32 -2.50
CA GLU A 116 -10.30 20.93 -2.62
C GLU A 116 -11.21 22.16 -2.74
N GLU A 117 -10.95 23.23 -2.00
CA GLU A 117 -11.70 24.49 -2.10
C GLU A 117 -11.62 25.09 -3.50
N GLN A 118 -10.41 25.25 -4.04
CA GLN A 118 -10.20 25.77 -5.41
C GLN A 118 -10.79 24.87 -6.49
N LEU A 119 -10.75 23.55 -6.30
CA LEU A 119 -11.37 22.61 -7.24
C LEU A 119 -12.89 22.67 -7.18
N LYS A 120 -13.50 22.86 -6.00
CA LYS A 120 -14.95 23.06 -5.86
C LYS A 120 -15.42 24.34 -6.54
N GLU A 121 -14.66 25.43 -6.42
CA GLU A 121 -14.96 26.68 -7.13
C GLU A 121 -14.86 26.52 -8.65
N LYS A 122 -13.86 25.78 -9.13
CA LYS A 122 -13.64 25.57 -10.56
C LYS A 122 -14.61 24.56 -11.19
N PHE A 123 -15.00 23.54 -10.42
CA PHE A 123 -15.85 22.44 -10.86
C PHE A 123 -17.05 22.28 -9.92
N PRO A 124 -17.98 23.26 -9.87
CA PRO A 124 -19.07 23.27 -8.89
C PRO A 124 -20.08 22.15 -9.08
N GLU A 125 -20.21 21.61 -10.30
CA GLU A 125 -21.14 20.54 -10.66
C GLU A 125 -20.58 19.13 -10.36
N VAL A 126 -19.33 19.03 -9.92
CA VAL A 126 -18.67 17.75 -9.65
C VAL A 126 -18.98 17.29 -8.24
N ASP A 127 -19.20 15.97 -8.09
CA ASP A 127 -19.38 15.33 -6.78
C ASP A 127 -18.18 15.63 -5.87
N PRO A 128 -18.37 16.15 -4.64
CA PRO A 128 -17.29 16.39 -3.69
C PRO A 128 -16.39 15.17 -3.46
N TYR A 129 -16.92 13.95 -3.53
CA TYR A 129 -16.11 12.73 -3.41
C TYR A 129 -15.12 12.56 -4.56
N GLU A 130 -15.48 12.99 -5.77
CA GLU A 130 -14.59 12.94 -6.93
C GLU A 130 -13.44 13.94 -6.80
N ILE A 131 -13.71 15.11 -6.19
CA ILE A 131 -12.67 16.11 -5.87
C ILE A 131 -11.69 15.56 -4.82
N ILE A 132 -12.21 14.96 -3.73
CA ILE A 132 -11.39 14.32 -2.70
C ILE A 132 -10.49 13.23 -3.32
N GLU A 133 -11.07 12.36 -4.14
CA GLU A 133 -10.31 11.28 -4.77
C GLU A 133 -9.28 11.80 -5.77
N SER A 134 -9.57 12.89 -6.48
CA SER A 134 -8.61 13.52 -7.38
C SER A 134 -7.35 14.00 -6.64
N PHE A 135 -7.50 14.58 -5.45
CA PHE A 135 -6.37 14.97 -4.61
C PHE A 135 -5.59 13.74 -4.11
N ASN A 136 -6.29 12.70 -3.65
CA ASN A 136 -5.66 11.47 -3.16
C ASN A 136 -4.80 10.79 -4.25
N VAL A 137 -5.30 10.76 -5.49
CA VAL A 137 -4.57 10.23 -6.65
C VAL A 137 -3.28 11.00 -6.86
N VAL A 138 -3.33 12.33 -6.84
CA VAL A 138 -2.15 13.21 -7.01
C VAL A 138 -1.17 13.04 -5.86
N ALA A 139 -1.63 13.12 -4.60
CA ALA A 139 -0.76 12.95 -3.44
C ALA A 139 -0.03 11.61 -3.46
N LYS A 140 -0.73 10.53 -3.83
CA LYS A 140 -0.13 9.19 -4.00
C LYS A 140 0.87 9.14 -5.15
N GLU A 141 0.58 9.78 -6.28
CA GLU A 141 1.47 9.82 -7.44
C GLU A 141 2.76 10.56 -7.10
N VAL A 142 2.68 11.77 -6.56
CA VAL A 142 3.83 12.58 -6.15
C VAL A 142 4.68 11.85 -5.11
N PHE A 143 4.05 11.25 -4.10
CA PHE A 143 4.76 10.46 -3.10
C PHE A 143 5.56 9.30 -3.71
N ARG A 144 4.96 8.58 -4.67
CA ARG A 144 5.62 7.44 -5.33
C ARG A 144 6.71 7.87 -6.29
N SER A 145 6.53 8.99 -7.00
CA SER A 145 7.51 9.46 -7.97
C SER A 145 8.80 9.90 -7.31
N ILE A 146 8.75 10.54 -6.14
CA ILE A 146 9.94 10.86 -5.32
C ILE A 146 10.75 9.59 -5.03
N ILE A 147 10.09 8.55 -4.51
CA ILE A 147 10.75 7.27 -4.15
C ILE A 147 11.40 6.64 -5.39
N LEU A 148 10.72 6.65 -6.54
CA LEU A 148 11.20 6.02 -7.77
C LEU A 148 12.32 6.82 -8.46
N ASN A 149 12.28 8.15 -8.37
CA ASN A 149 13.21 9.02 -9.09
C ASN A 149 14.46 9.35 -8.27
N GLU A 150 14.29 9.59 -6.97
CA GLU A 150 15.37 10.07 -6.09
C GLU A 150 15.99 8.95 -5.25
N TYR A 151 15.40 7.75 -5.26
CA TYR A 151 15.80 6.63 -4.42
C TYR A 151 15.82 6.96 -2.93
N LYS A 152 14.99 7.92 -2.51
CA LYS A 152 14.91 8.41 -1.13
C LYS A 152 13.46 8.45 -0.65
N ARG A 153 13.26 8.22 0.64
CA ARG A 153 11.93 8.16 1.28
C ARG A 153 11.58 9.51 1.92
N CYS A 154 10.30 9.67 2.24
CA CYS A 154 9.78 10.92 2.82
C CYS A 154 10.29 11.27 4.22
N ASP A 155 10.96 10.33 4.90
CA ASP A 155 11.63 10.54 6.18
C ASP A 155 13.16 10.53 6.04
N GLY A 156 13.65 10.75 4.82
CA GLY A 156 15.08 10.88 4.51
C GLY A 156 15.85 9.56 4.43
N ARG A 157 15.21 8.42 4.71
CA ARG A 157 15.85 7.11 4.68
C ARG A 157 16.07 6.59 3.25
N ASP A 158 17.11 5.78 3.11
CA ASP A 158 17.33 4.95 1.92
C ASP A 158 16.36 3.75 1.90
N MET A 159 16.37 3.01 0.79
CA MET A 159 15.44 1.88 0.58
C MET A 159 15.61 0.73 1.58
N THR A 160 16.81 0.56 2.14
CA THR A 160 17.15 -0.55 3.04
C THR A 160 17.32 -0.15 4.50
N SER A 161 17.27 1.16 4.81
CA SER A 161 17.52 1.67 6.16
C SER A 161 16.33 1.41 7.10
N LEU A 162 16.63 0.86 8.27
CA LEU A 162 15.66 0.70 9.37
C LEU A 162 15.38 2.04 10.06
N ARG A 163 14.26 2.13 10.79
CA ARG A 163 14.01 3.22 11.74
C ARG A 163 14.78 2.92 13.03
N ASP A 164 14.99 3.94 13.86
CA ASP A 164 15.56 3.75 15.19
C ASP A 164 14.76 2.71 15.99
N ILE A 165 15.48 1.80 16.62
CA ILE A 165 14.93 0.72 17.44
C ILE A 165 15.44 0.87 18.87
N SER A 166 14.54 0.86 19.84
CA SER A 166 14.88 0.75 21.26
C SER A 166 14.05 -0.35 21.91
N CYS A 167 14.63 -0.98 22.94
CA CYS A 167 14.00 -2.08 23.64
C CYS A 167 14.27 -1.95 25.14
N GLU A 168 13.23 -2.13 25.94
CA GLU A 168 13.31 -2.22 27.39
C GLU A 168 12.67 -3.52 27.87
N VAL A 169 13.18 -4.09 28.95
CA VAL A 169 12.63 -5.27 29.61
C VAL A 169 12.54 -5.03 31.10
N ASP A 170 11.75 -5.85 31.81
CA ASP A 170 11.60 -5.76 33.28
C ASP A 170 11.09 -4.39 33.76
N MET A 171 10.12 -3.83 33.03
CA MET A 171 9.53 -2.52 33.33
C MET A 171 8.69 -2.52 34.60
N PHE A 172 8.12 -3.68 34.96
CA PHE A 172 7.18 -3.81 36.07
C PHE A 172 7.55 -4.99 36.96
N LYS A 173 7.82 -4.69 38.23
CA LYS A 173 8.24 -5.68 39.25
C LYS A 173 7.24 -6.81 39.50
N THR A 174 5.96 -6.59 39.23
CA THR A 174 4.89 -7.56 39.52
C THR A 174 4.57 -8.49 38.35
N LEU A 175 5.04 -8.19 37.15
CA LEU A 175 4.77 -9.01 35.96
C LEU A 175 5.79 -10.16 35.87
N HIS A 176 5.35 -11.33 35.39
CA HIS A 176 6.28 -12.46 35.15
C HIS A 176 7.34 -12.15 34.08
N GLY A 177 6.99 -11.29 33.13
CA GLY A 177 7.88 -10.77 32.10
C GLY A 177 7.23 -9.57 31.45
N SER A 178 8.02 -8.54 31.15
CA SER A 178 7.57 -7.35 30.44
C SER A 178 8.66 -6.89 29.48
N ALA A 179 8.22 -6.39 28.33
CA ALA A 179 9.09 -5.79 27.34
C ALA A 179 8.35 -4.64 26.65
N LEU A 180 9.10 -3.60 26.28
CA LEU A 180 8.68 -2.51 25.42
C LEU A 180 9.61 -2.48 24.22
N PHE A 181 9.07 -2.65 23.03
CA PHE A 181 9.80 -2.58 21.79
C PHE A 181 9.31 -1.37 21.00
N GLN A 182 10.23 -0.49 20.61
CA GLN A 182 9.93 0.69 19.82
C GLN A 182 10.67 0.61 18.49
N ARG A 183 9.98 0.93 17.38
CA ARG A 183 10.61 1.10 16.06
C ARG A 183 10.08 2.36 15.37
N GLY A 184 10.85 3.44 15.44
CA GLY A 184 10.40 4.79 15.09
C GLY A 184 9.19 5.19 15.94
N GLN A 185 8.12 5.67 15.31
CA GLN A 185 6.86 6.01 16.01
C GLN A 185 5.90 4.81 16.22
N THR A 186 6.37 3.57 16.01
CA THR A 186 5.58 2.35 16.31
C THR A 186 6.04 1.77 17.64
N GLN A 187 5.12 1.73 18.61
CA GLN A 187 5.25 1.07 19.91
C GLN A 187 4.38 -0.20 19.92
#